data_AF-A0A6N6PLJ8-F1
#
_entry.id   AF-A0A6N6PLJ8-F1
#
_cell.length_a   1.000
_cell.length_b   1.000
_cell.length_c   1.000
_cell.angle_alpha   90.00
_cell.angle_beta   90.00
_cell.angle_gamma   90.00
#
_symmetry.space_group_name_H-M   'P 1'
#
loop_
_entity.id
_entity.type
_entity.pdbx_description
1 polymer ?
#
loop_
_entity_poly.entity_id
_entity_poly.type
_entity_poly.pdbx_seq_one_letter_code
_entity_poly.pdbx_strand_id
1 'polypeptide(L)'
;MKTKILCALLLPAVAVGGFCLFSGKARLSLPSPSLKEAALVALAVAASTASHETGTPVAALAPPTLDLADGLRQGVLKAEISGNGRETARARVSNPGATIRHVRVTAGQILLNERNSVIVVRPGLLALAPGTTGELSLQTAALRSSNKIAESAYRITLNPAPQLDPLLGYIQDHPEFTPGAIQTAVLAVTENLPLSAVAKFSSGGGQLRSRFDTTAFRAETAEVVAALLALRETGRTDAEVAMSIDPQLKIEAMIDPRARPVAMRYYGLTAETDWEYWKNELATGDPATRHYALYGIARYYPDIALDMLPKWAREVRTSSILRLSAIQALADTQRAEALTILRQLTAELGRYTALGRAAASTAQHLDAHLAKAVGRQTAAISLGTATPGSL
;
A
#
# COMPACT_ATOMS: atom_id res chain seq x y z
N MET A 1 24.93 -11.04 -56.76
CA MET A 1 24.81 -9.69 -56.16
C MET A 1 23.35 -9.28 -56.11
N LYS A 2 22.92 -8.68 -54.98
CA LYS A 2 21.59 -8.16 -54.61
C LYS A 2 20.63 -9.14 -53.91
N THR A 3 20.74 -9.19 -52.58
CA THR A 3 19.69 -9.68 -51.68
C THR A 3 19.09 -8.48 -50.96
N LYS A 4 17.78 -8.28 -51.08
CA LYS A 4 17.02 -7.24 -50.37
C LYS A 4 16.66 -7.76 -48.97
N ILE A 5 17.05 -7.03 -47.94
CA ILE A 5 16.64 -7.29 -46.55
C ILE A 5 15.42 -6.40 -46.25
N LEU A 6 14.30 -7.03 -45.93
CA LEU A 6 13.08 -6.38 -45.46
C LEU A 6 13.13 -6.35 -43.93
N CYS A 7 13.29 -5.17 -43.34
CA CYS A 7 13.15 -4.97 -41.89
C CYS A 7 11.67 -4.90 -41.52
N ALA A 8 11.19 -5.88 -40.75
CA ALA A 8 9.92 -5.78 -40.04
C ALA A 8 10.18 -5.23 -38.64
N LEU A 9 9.65 -4.04 -38.37
CA LEU A 9 9.60 -3.39 -37.06
C LEU A 9 8.56 -4.11 -36.18
N LEU A 10 9.01 -4.74 -35.10
CA LEU A 10 8.17 -5.22 -34.00
C LEU A 10 8.27 -4.21 -32.84
N LEU A 11 7.15 -3.55 -32.53
CA LEU A 11 6.95 -2.79 -31.28
C LEU A 11 6.42 -3.74 -30.20
N PRO A 12 6.93 -3.71 -28.96
CA PRO A 12 6.31 -4.44 -27.86
C PRO A 12 5.17 -3.62 -27.24
N ALA A 13 3.99 -4.22 -27.18
CA ALA A 13 2.88 -3.77 -26.35
C ALA A 13 3.18 -4.10 -24.88
N VAL A 14 3.24 -3.08 -24.02
CA VAL A 14 3.38 -3.27 -22.56
C VAL A 14 2.00 -3.56 -21.99
N ALA A 15 1.80 -4.82 -21.58
CA ALA A 15 0.65 -5.25 -20.80
C ALA A 15 0.86 -4.88 -19.33
N VAL A 16 0.05 -3.94 -18.82
CA VAL A 16 -0.12 -3.73 -17.38
C VAL A 16 -1.16 -4.73 -16.91
N GLY A 17 -0.73 -5.75 -16.18
CA GLY A 17 -1.60 -6.76 -15.62
C GLY A 17 -0.97 -7.39 -14.40
N GLY A 18 -1.50 -7.07 -13.23
CA GLY A 18 -1.07 -7.72 -12.00
C GLY A 18 -1.83 -7.21 -10.80
N PHE A 19 -3.06 -7.68 -10.59
CA PHE A 19 -3.66 -7.59 -9.27
C PHE A 19 -4.64 -8.74 -9.00
N CYS A 20 -4.31 -9.51 -7.96
CA CYS A 20 -5.14 -10.55 -7.40
C CYS A 20 -6.13 -9.99 -6.37
N LEU A 21 -7.31 -10.59 -6.41
CA LEU A 21 -8.51 -10.36 -5.61
C LEU A 21 -8.37 -10.92 -4.20
N PHE A 22 -9.07 -10.30 -3.24
CA PHE A 22 -9.72 -11.02 -2.15
C PHE A 22 -11.23 -10.92 -2.32
N SER A 23 -11.89 -12.04 -2.05
CA SER A 23 -13.26 -12.39 -2.39
C SER A 23 -14.27 -11.73 -1.44
N GLY A 24 -15.21 -10.94 -1.97
CA GLY A 24 -16.38 -10.47 -1.23
C GLY A 24 -17.63 -11.27 -1.62
N LYS A 25 -18.11 -12.14 -0.71
CA LYS A 25 -19.52 -12.59 -0.54
C LYS A 25 -19.62 -12.98 0.95
N ALA A 26 -20.63 -12.69 1.76
CA ALA A 26 -22.02 -12.30 1.51
C ALA A 26 -22.54 -11.45 2.70
N ARG A 27 -23.55 -10.61 2.45
CA ARG A 27 -24.45 -10.09 3.49
C ARG A 27 -25.40 -11.21 3.93
N LEU A 28 -25.27 -11.68 5.16
CA LEU A 28 -26.34 -12.29 5.93
C LEU A 28 -26.41 -11.52 7.25
N SER A 29 -27.49 -10.77 7.43
CA SER A 29 -27.84 -10.11 8.68
C SER A 29 -28.21 -11.17 9.72
N LEU A 30 -27.37 -11.32 10.74
CA LEU A 30 -27.72 -11.96 12.00
C LEU A 30 -27.70 -10.90 13.10
N PRO A 31 -28.63 -10.95 14.07
CA PRO A 31 -28.70 -9.96 15.14
C PRO A 31 -27.43 -10.06 15.99
N SER A 32 -26.74 -8.93 16.15
CA SER A 32 -25.58 -8.81 17.03
C SER A 32 -26.01 -9.04 18.49
N PRO A 33 -25.38 -9.96 19.24
CA PRO A 33 -25.54 -9.97 20.68
C PRO A 33 -24.89 -8.70 21.25
N SER A 34 -25.60 -7.99 22.11
CA SER A 34 -25.10 -6.76 22.70
C SER A 34 -23.89 -7.06 23.60
N LEU A 35 -22.83 -6.25 23.50
CA LEU A 35 -21.60 -6.34 24.31
C LEU A 35 -21.86 -6.30 25.84
N LYS A 36 -23.09 -5.98 26.27
CA LYS A 36 -23.46 -5.92 27.69
C LYS A 36 -23.79 -7.29 28.28
N GLU A 37 -24.21 -8.27 27.48
CA GLU A 37 -24.55 -9.62 27.98
C GLU A 37 -23.32 -10.54 28.07
N ALA A 38 -22.36 -10.41 27.15
CA ALA A 38 -21.08 -11.14 27.25
C ALA A 38 -20.21 -10.68 28.43
N ALA A 39 -20.28 -9.40 28.79
CA ALA A 39 -19.57 -8.85 29.95
C ALA A 39 -20.20 -9.32 31.28
N LEU A 40 -21.53 -9.49 31.35
CA LEU A 40 -22.22 -9.98 32.55
C LEU A 40 -21.98 -11.48 32.80
N VAL A 41 -21.86 -12.29 31.74
CA VAL A 41 -21.54 -13.73 31.88
C VAL A 41 -20.06 -13.94 32.26
N ALA A 42 -19.14 -13.13 31.73
CA ALA A 42 -17.72 -13.19 32.13
C ALA A 42 -17.50 -12.72 33.58
N LEU A 43 -18.26 -11.72 34.05
CA LEU A 43 -18.19 -11.23 35.42
C LEU A 43 -18.82 -12.21 36.43
N ALA A 44 -19.90 -12.92 36.06
CA ALA A 44 -20.54 -13.92 36.90
C ALA A 44 -19.70 -15.21 37.05
N VAL A 45 -18.92 -15.60 36.04
CA VAL A 45 -18.02 -16.76 36.13
C VAL A 45 -16.75 -16.44 36.93
N ALA A 46 -16.24 -15.21 36.88
CA ALA A 46 -15.10 -14.78 37.70
C ALA A 46 -15.45 -14.60 39.18
N ALA A 47 -16.72 -14.33 39.51
CA ALA A 47 -17.18 -14.18 40.90
C ALA A 47 -17.43 -15.52 41.63
N SER A 48 -17.56 -16.63 40.89
CA SER A 48 -17.88 -17.95 41.48
C SER A 48 -16.66 -18.85 41.76
N THR A 49 -15.44 -18.41 41.48
CA THR A 49 -14.19 -19.15 41.80
C THR A 49 -13.31 -18.48 42.85
N ALA A 50 -13.74 -17.35 43.43
CA ALA A 50 -13.02 -16.68 44.50
C ALA A 50 -13.48 -17.16 45.89
N SER A 51 -13.13 -18.40 46.23
CA SER A 51 -13.09 -18.86 47.61
C SER A 51 -11.73 -19.48 47.90
N HIS A 52 -11.07 -18.87 48.88
CA HIS A 52 -9.84 -19.25 49.57
C HIS A 52 -8.48 -18.68 49.11
N GLU A 53 -7.88 -18.05 50.12
CA GLU A 53 -6.49 -17.61 50.31
C GLU A 53 -6.07 -16.26 49.72
N THR A 54 -6.25 -15.25 50.56
CA THR A 54 -5.48 -14.01 50.67
C THR A 54 -3.97 -14.25 50.50
N GLY A 55 -3.51 -14.16 49.26
CA GLY A 55 -2.15 -13.81 48.89
C GLY A 55 -2.22 -12.68 47.88
N THR A 56 -1.81 -11.49 48.27
CA THR A 56 -1.63 -10.35 47.36
C THR A 56 -0.76 -10.82 46.19
N PRO A 57 -1.22 -10.81 44.93
CA PRO A 57 -0.35 -11.15 43.81
C PRO A 57 0.68 -10.03 43.71
N VAL A 58 1.88 -10.28 44.24
CA VAL A 58 3.06 -9.48 43.96
C VAL A 58 3.27 -9.59 42.46
N ALA A 59 2.97 -8.51 41.74
CA ALA A 59 3.30 -8.39 40.33
C ALA A 59 4.79 -8.71 40.17
N ALA A 60 5.10 -9.88 39.60
CA ALA A 60 6.48 -10.28 39.36
C ALA A 60 7.14 -9.18 38.51
N LEU A 61 8.15 -8.51 39.07
CA LEU A 61 8.91 -7.50 38.34
C LEU A 61 9.42 -8.14 37.04
N ALA A 62 9.06 -7.53 35.91
CA ALA A 62 9.61 -7.96 34.62
C ALA A 62 11.14 -7.93 34.70
N PRO A 63 11.84 -8.96 34.19
CA PRO A 63 13.28 -9.01 34.27
C PRO A 63 13.90 -7.77 33.60
N PRO A 64 15.01 -7.23 34.15
CA PRO A 64 15.65 -6.04 33.60
C PRO A 64 16.05 -6.31 32.15
N THR A 65 15.58 -5.44 31.25
CA THR A 65 15.84 -5.54 29.82
C THR A 65 17.09 -4.72 29.48
N LEU A 66 18.04 -5.32 28.77
CA LEU A 66 19.29 -4.72 28.32
C LEU A 66 19.15 -4.24 26.88
N ASP A 67 19.42 -2.96 26.60
CA ASP A 67 19.49 -2.47 25.22
C ASP A 67 20.71 -3.06 24.48
N LEU A 68 20.52 -3.47 23.23
CA LEU A 68 21.57 -4.10 22.42
C LEU A 68 22.79 -3.19 22.25
N ALA A 69 22.60 -1.89 21.99
CA ALA A 69 23.70 -0.96 21.80
C ALA A 69 24.53 -0.80 23.08
N ASP A 70 23.84 -0.72 24.23
CA ASP A 70 24.48 -0.66 25.54
C ASP A 70 25.23 -1.96 25.87
N GLY A 71 24.62 -3.12 25.59
CA GLY A 71 25.25 -4.41 25.82
C GLY A 71 26.50 -4.65 24.96
N LEU A 72 26.52 -4.17 23.72
CA LEU A 72 27.71 -4.21 22.87
C LEU A 72 28.79 -3.25 23.38
N ARG A 73 28.41 -2.02 23.78
CA ARG A 73 29.33 -1.02 24.31
C ARG A 73 30.02 -1.48 25.61
N GLN A 74 29.27 -2.14 26.48
CA GLN A 74 29.78 -2.72 27.73
C GLN A 74 30.58 -4.01 27.51
N GLY A 75 30.65 -4.55 26.29
CA GLY A 75 31.34 -5.80 25.98
C GLY A 75 30.68 -7.06 26.56
N VAL A 76 29.43 -6.94 27.02
CA VAL A 76 28.68 -8.04 27.63
C VAL A 76 27.88 -8.87 26.64
N LEU A 77 27.68 -8.35 25.42
CA LEU A 77 27.12 -9.05 24.28
C LEU A 77 28.10 -8.98 23.10
N LYS A 78 27.98 -9.93 22.16
CA LYS A 78 28.56 -9.83 20.81
C LYS A 78 27.43 -9.90 19.81
N ALA A 79 27.48 -9.11 18.74
CA ALA A 79 26.47 -9.17 17.69
C ALA A 79 27.06 -9.03 16.30
N GLU A 80 26.50 -9.80 15.37
CA GLU A 80 26.71 -9.68 13.93
C GLU A 80 25.38 -9.27 13.31
N ILE A 81 25.37 -8.15 12.60
CA ILE A 81 24.15 -7.62 11.99
C ILE A 81 24.34 -7.59 10.49
N SER A 82 23.42 -8.21 9.76
CA SER A 82 23.35 -8.13 8.30
C SER A 82 21.98 -7.63 7.85
N GLY A 83 21.84 -7.13 6.64
CA GLY A 83 20.53 -6.75 6.11
C GLY A 83 20.59 -6.30 4.68
N ASN A 84 19.40 -6.14 4.08
CA ASN A 84 19.27 -5.87 2.64
C ASN A 84 19.38 -4.38 2.27
N GLY A 85 19.56 -3.49 3.26
CA GLY A 85 19.67 -2.05 3.06
C GLY A 85 18.37 -1.30 2.87
N ARG A 86 17.22 -1.98 3.07
CA ARG A 86 15.89 -1.39 2.90
C ARG A 86 14.94 -1.73 4.03
N GLU A 87 14.46 -2.98 4.07
CA GLU A 87 13.26 -3.36 4.84
C GLU A 87 13.53 -4.37 5.95
N THR A 88 14.63 -5.12 5.86
CA THR A 88 14.95 -6.17 6.82
C THR A 88 16.42 -6.16 7.20
N ALA A 89 16.67 -6.43 8.48
CA ALA A 89 17.98 -6.77 9.00
C ALA A 89 17.87 -8.01 9.90
N ARG A 90 18.93 -8.79 9.98
CA ARG A 90 19.08 -9.93 10.89
C ARG A 90 20.21 -9.60 11.86
N ALA A 91 19.94 -9.75 13.15
CA ALA A 91 20.93 -9.61 14.20
C ALA A 91 21.15 -10.97 14.86
N ARG A 92 22.37 -11.50 14.75
CA ARG A 92 22.83 -12.68 15.48
C ARG A 92 23.55 -12.21 16.73
N VAL A 93 22.98 -12.46 17.90
CA VAL A 93 23.44 -11.93 19.18
C VAL A 93 23.88 -13.07 20.09
N SER A 94 25.10 -13.00 20.61
CA SER A 94 25.70 -13.97 21.52
C SER A 94 25.81 -13.39 22.93
N ASN A 95 25.41 -14.18 23.92
CA ASN A 95 25.56 -13.89 25.34
C ASN A 95 26.71 -14.72 25.93
N PRO A 96 27.95 -14.21 25.97
CA PRO A 96 29.08 -14.92 26.58
C PRO A 96 29.01 -14.99 28.12
N GLY A 97 28.05 -14.31 28.75
CA GLY A 97 27.92 -14.25 30.21
C GLY A 97 27.32 -15.51 30.84
N ALA A 98 27.33 -15.54 32.17
CA ALA A 98 26.82 -16.65 32.98
C ALA A 98 25.32 -16.53 33.36
N THR A 99 24.66 -15.42 33.03
CA THR A 99 23.25 -15.15 33.36
C THR A 99 22.38 -15.01 32.12
N ILE A 100 21.08 -15.33 32.24
CA ILE A 100 20.10 -15.08 31.19
C ILE A 100 19.98 -13.57 30.97
N ARG A 101 19.95 -13.14 29.71
CA ARG A 101 19.78 -11.73 29.34
C ARG A 101 18.56 -11.56 28.43
N HIS A 102 17.72 -10.59 28.76
CA HIS A 102 16.65 -10.12 27.89
C HIS A 102 17.18 -8.92 27.12
N VAL A 103 17.47 -9.11 25.83
CA VAL A 103 18.03 -8.10 24.96
C VAL A 103 16.91 -7.42 24.17
N ARG A 104 16.90 -6.09 24.16
CA ARG A 104 16.00 -5.28 23.33
C ARG A 104 16.79 -4.54 22.27
N VAL A 105 16.28 -4.57 21.04
CA VAL A 105 16.67 -3.63 20.00
C VAL A 105 15.57 -2.57 19.94
N THR A 106 15.93 -1.33 20.25
CA THR A 106 14.97 -0.23 20.34
C THR A 106 14.60 0.29 18.95
N ALA A 107 13.34 0.66 18.74
CA ALA A 107 12.94 1.39 17.54
C ALA A 107 13.68 2.73 17.49
N GLY A 108 14.11 3.16 16.31
CA GLY A 108 14.96 4.33 16.14
C GLY A 108 16.46 4.00 16.15
N GLN A 109 16.84 2.78 16.51
CA GLN A 109 18.22 2.33 16.43
C GLN A 109 18.70 2.33 14.97
N ILE A 110 19.72 3.13 14.66
CA ILE A 110 20.30 3.19 13.31
C ILE A 110 21.36 2.10 13.15
N LEU A 111 21.32 1.45 12.00
CA LEU A 111 22.30 0.49 11.51
C LEU A 111 23.00 1.09 10.28
N LEU A 112 24.32 1.20 10.33
CA LEU A 112 25.12 1.90 9.31
C LEU A 112 26.22 1.00 8.76
N ASN A 113 26.47 1.13 7.46
CA ASN A 113 27.72 0.72 6.83
C ASN A 113 28.21 1.82 5.88
N GLU A 114 29.25 1.57 5.09
CA GLU A 114 29.85 2.56 4.18
C GLU A 114 28.87 3.11 3.12
N ARG A 115 27.87 2.33 2.72
CA ARG A 115 26.99 2.64 1.57
C ARG A 115 25.53 2.86 1.97
N ASN A 116 25.10 2.25 3.07
CA ASN A 116 23.71 2.16 3.47
C ASN A 116 23.55 2.61 4.91
N SER A 117 22.45 3.32 5.16
CA SER A 117 21.98 3.61 6.50
C SER A 117 20.51 3.25 6.61
N VAL A 118 20.17 2.42 7.60
CA VAL A 118 18.79 2.00 7.87
C VAL A 118 18.46 2.22 9.33
N ILE A 119 17.18 2.42 9.62
CA ILE A 119 16.66 2.58 10.99
C ILE A 119 15.76 1.41 11.33
N VAL A 120 15.87 0.90 12.56
CA VAL A 120 14.96 -0.12 13.09
C VAL A 120 13.61 0.54 13.36
N VAL A 121 12.55 0.05 12.72
CA VAL A 121 11.23 0.70 12.78
C VAL A 121 10.31 0.11 13.85
N ARG A 122 10.58 -1.13 14.28
CA ARG A 122 9.85 -1.80 15.37
C ARG A 122 10.84 -2.40 16.35
N PRO A 123 10.55 -2.36 17.67
CA PRO A 123 11.45 -2.93 18.64
C PRO A 123 11.50 -4.46 18.49
N GLY A 124 12.66 -5.03 18.72
CA GLY A 124 12.86 -6.48 18.77
C GLY A 124 13.26 -6.93 20.17
N LEU A 125 12.78 -8.10 20.61
CA LEU A 125 13.09 -8.67 21.91
C LEU A 125 13.65 -10.08 21.73
N LEU A 126 14.72 -10.38 22.46
CA LEU A 126 15.40 -11.68 22.41
C LEU A 126 15.86 -12.09 23.81
N ALA A 127 15.40 -13.26 24.28
CA ALA A 127 15.94 -13.86 25.49
C ALA A 127 17.11 -14.77 25.14
N LEU A 128 18.26 -14.55 25.79
CA LEU A 128 19.49 -15.30 25.56
C LEU A 128 19.92 -16.01 26.83
N ALA A 129 19.98 -17.34 26.78
CA ALA A 129 20.58 -18.14 27.83
C ALA A 129 22.11 -17.94 27.88
N PRO A 130 22.76 -18.22 29.01
CA PRO A 130 24.22 -18.18 29.15
C PRO A 130 24.94 -18.98 28.06
N GLY A 131 25.97 -18.40 27.45
CA GLY A 131 26.78 -19.05 26.41
C GLY A 131 26.06 -19.29 25.07
N THR A 132 24.80 -18.86 24.91
CA THR A 132 24.02 -19.12 23.69
C THR A 132 24.07 -17.96 22.71
N THR A 133 23.76 -18.26 21.45
CA THR A 133 23.57 -17.29 20.38
C THR A 133 22.14 -17.39 19.87
N GLY A 134 21.45 -16.27 19.79
CA GLY A 134 20.10 -16.16 19.23
C GLY A 134 20.10 -15.29 17.98
N GLU A 135 19.04 -15.41 17.20
CA GLU A 135 18.82 -14.63 15.98
C GLU A 135 17.53 -13.83 16.09
N LEU A 136 17.57 -12.58 15.64
CA LEU A 136 16.45 -11.65 15.65
C LEU A 136 16.26 -11.07 14.26
N SER A 137 15.03 -11.17 13.73
CA SER A 137 14.63 -10.47 12.52
C SER A 137 14.11 -9.08 12.88
N LEU A 138 14.71 -8.06 12.29
CA LEU A 138 14.42 -6.65 12.53
C LEU A 138 13.76 -6.06 11.29
N GLN A 139 12.61 -5.42 11.48
CA GLN A 139 12.03 -4.57 10.45
C GLN A 139 12.79 -3.25 10.42
N THR A 140 13.24 -2.85 9.23
CA THR A 140 14.01 -1.62 9.03
C THR A 140 13.40 -0.74 7.93
N ALA A 141 13.87 0.50 7.84
CA ALA A 141 13.63 1.40 6.72
C ALA A 141 14.93 2.11 6.33
N ALA A 142 15.17 2.29 5.04
CA ALA A 142 16.29 3.09 4.55
C ALA A 142 16.11 4.57 4.94
N LEU A 143 17.19 5.18 5.42
CA LEU A 143 17.22 6.62 5.72
C LEU A 143 17.50 7.48 4.49
N ARG A 144 17.93 6.87 3.38
CA ARG A 144 18.28 7.54 2.12
C ARG A 144 17.81 6.71 0.93
N SER A 145 17.33 7.37 -0.11
CA SER A 145 16.92 6.73 -1.37
C SER A 145 18.10 6.17 -2.14
N SER A 146 19.32 6.66 -1.87
CA SER A 146 20.56 6.18 -2.50
C SER A 146 21.09 4.86 -1.92
N ASN A 147 20.42 4.29 -0.90
CA ASN A 147 20.81 3.00 -0.34
C ASN A 147 20.82 1.93 -1.43
N LYS A 148 21.87 1.10 -1.46
CA LYS A 148 21.96 -0.04 -2.37
C LYS A 148 21.27 -1.25 -1.77
N ILE A 149 20.35 -1.87 -2.52
CA ILE A 149 19.73 -3.12 -2.11
C ILE A 149 20.72 -4.27 -2.33
N ALA A 150 21.39 -4.65 -1.26
CA ALA A 150 22.30 -5.79 -1.21
C ALA A 150 22.45 -6.25 0.24
N GLU A 151 22.67 -7.55 0.44
CA GLU A 151 23.04 -8.03 1.78
C GLU A 151 24.38 -7.43 2.16
N SER A 152 24.45 -6.79 3.32
CA SER A 152 25.67 -6.16 3.83
C SER A 152 25.71 -6.24 5.35
N ALA A 153 26.92 -6.30 5.90
CA ALA A 153 27.11 -6.19 7.34
C ALA A 153 26.89 -4.74 7.80
N TYR A 154 26.29 -4.58 8.98
CA TYR A 154 26.03 -3.28 9.61
C TYR A 154 26.68 -3.17 10.97
N ARG A 155 26.92 -1.94 11.38
CA ARG A 155 27.29 -1.56 12.74
C ARG A 155 26.18 -0.73 13.35
N ILE A 156 25.95 -0.91 14.64
CA ILE A 156 25.06 -0.05 15.41
C ILE A 156 25.73 1.32 15.58
N THR A 157 24.98 2.41 15.34
CA THR A 157 25.44 3.77 15.66
C THR A 157 24.64 4.36 16.80
N LEU A 158 25.28 5.21 17.62
CA LEU A 158 24.62 5.95 18.70
C LEU A 158 24.01 7.27 18.23
N ASN A 159 24.11 7.59 16.94
CA ASN A 159 23.53 8.80 16.39
C ASN A 159 22.00 8.66 16.32
N PRO A 160 21.24 9.52 17.01
CA PRO A 160 19.79 9.49 16.95
C PRO A 160 19.28 10.11 15.64
N ALA A 161 18.05 9.78 15.26
CA ALA A 161 17.30 10.46 14.21
C ALA A 161 16.01 11.06 14.82
N PRO A 162 16.13 12.08 15.70
CA PRO A 162 15.01 12.55 16.52
C PRO A 162 13.81 13.04 15.70
N GLN A 163 14.04 13.51 14.47
CA GLN A 163 12.98 13.91 13.55
C GLN A 163 12.04 12.77 13.13
N LEU A 164 12.44 11.52 13.33
CA LEU A 164 11.65 10.32 13.06
C LEU A 164 10.92 9.80 14.31
N ASP A 165 11.23 10.27 15.53
CA ASP A 165 10.66 9.74 16.76
C ASP A 165 9.12 9.77 16.79
N PRO A 166 8.44 10.87 16.39
CA PRO A 166 6.96 10.87 16.33
C PRO A 166 6.40 9.81 15.39
N LEU A 167 7.04 9.63 14.22
CA LEU A 167 6.66 8.64 13.23
C LEU A 167 6.86 7.21 13.74
N LEU A 168 8.00 6.95 14.38
CA LEU A 168 8.33 5.64 14.92
C LEU A 168 7.43 5.26 16.10
N GLY A 169 7.06 6.22 16.95
CA GLY A 169 6.06 6.03 18.00
C GLY A 169 4.71 5.63 17.39
N TYR A 170 4.22 6.41 16.43
CA TYR A 170 2.95 6.14 15.77
C TYR A 170 2.90 4.78 15.05
N ILE A 171 3.97 4.41 14.32
CA ILE A 171 4.05 3.12 13.62
C ILE A 171 4.02 1.94 14.59
N GLN A 172 4.59 2.07 15.78
CA GLN A 172 4.58 1.00 16.79
C GLN A 172 3.15 0.63 17.19
N ASP A 173 2.27 1.62 17.34
CA ASP A 173 0.86 1.43 17.70
C ASP A 173 -0.02 0.99 16.52
N HIS A 174 0.51 1.05 15.29
CA HIS A 174 -0.21 0.71 14.06
C HIS A 174 0.52 -0.40 13.28
N PRO A 175 0.32 -1.69 13.65
CA PRO A 175 0.97 -2.83 13.00
C PRO A 175 0.56 -3.05 11.54
N GLU A 176 -0.56 -2.48 11.10
CA GLU A 176 -1.11 -2.61 9.75
C GLU A 176 -0.30 -1.88 8.67
N PHE A 177 0.62 -0.98 9.04
CA PHE A 177 1.46 -0.28 8.09
C PHE A 177 2.40 -1.23 7.33
N THR A 178 2.32 -1.20 6.01
CA THR A 178 3.18 -2.01 5.15
C THR A 178 4.63 -1.50 5.18
N PRO A 179 5.63 -2.36 4.90
CA PRO A 179 7.02 -1.92 4.76
C PRO A 179 7.19 -0.78 3.74
N GLY A 180 6.45 -0.80 2.63
CA GLY A 180 6.48 0.26 1.63
C GLY A 180 5.93 1.59 2.12
N ALA A 181 4.84 1.59 2.90
CA ALA A 181 4.30 2.80 3.51
C ALA A 181 5.28 3.38 4.55
N ILE A 182 5.86 2.53 5.41
CA ILE A 182 6.86 2.95 6.40
C ILE A 182 8.09 3.53 5.70
N GLN A 183 8.61 2.84 4.68
CA GLN A 183 9.74 3.31 3.90
C GLN A 183 9.47 4.66 3.23
N THR A 184 8.26 4.85 2.69
CA THR A 184 7.85 6.10 2.06
C THR A 184 7.77 7.24 3.07
N ALA A 185 7.18 6.99 4.25
CA ALA A 185 7.10 7.98 5.32
C ALA A 185 8.49 8.39 5.83
N VAL A 186 9.41 7.42 6.02
CA VAL A 186 10.78 7.70 6.45
C VAL A 186 11.51 8.57 5.43
N LEU A 187 11.44 8.27 4.13
CA LEU A 187 12.10 9.06 3.09
C LEU A 187 11.45 10.45 2.89
N ALA A 188 10.14 10.56 3.10
CA ALA A 188 9.47 11.86 3.12
C ALA A 188 10.02 12.75 4.24
N VAL A 189 10.33 12.18 5.41
CA VAL A 189 10.92 12.92 6.52
C VAL A 189 12.40 13.24 6.32
N THR A 190 13.18 12.28 5.81
CA THR A 190 14.65 12.44 5.74
C THR A 190 15.13 13.18 4.49
N GLU A 191 14.45 13.01 3.36
CA GLU A 191 14.89 13.57 2.06
C GLU A 191 13.82 14.45 1.39
N ASN A 192 12.59 14.46 1.91
CA ASN A 192 11.46 15.20 1.37
C ASN A 192 11.28 14.98 -0.15
N LEU A 193 11.29 13.72 -0.56
CA LEU A 193 11.23 13.34 -1.97
C LEU A 193 9.91 13.77 -2.62
N PRO A 194 9.94 14.28 -3.88
CA PRO A 194 8.74 14.58 -4.63
C PRO A 194 8.00 13.30 -5.03
N LEU A 195 6.71 13.41 -5.34
CA LEU A 195 5.90 12.25 -5.71
C LEU A 195 6.46 11.48 -6.91
N SER A 196 6.97 12.16 -7.93
CA SER A 196 7.55 11.55 -9.13
C SER A 196 8.78 10.67 -8.83
N ALA A 197 9.45 10.89 -7.70
CA ALA A 197 10.55 10.06 -7.25
C ALA A 197 10.05 8.78 -6.54
N VAL A 198 8.90 8.80 -5.88
CA VAL A 198 8.46 7.68 -5.04
C VAL A 198 7.33 6.87 -5.68
N ALA A 199 6.45 7.49 -6.47
CA ALA A 199 5.30 6.80 -7.04
C ALA A 199 5.68 5.80 -8.14
N LYS A 200 5.01 4.64 -8.14
CA LYS A 200 5.08 3.68 -9.25
C LYS A 200 4.25 4.08 -10.45
N PHE A 201 3.15 4.81 -10.26
CA PHE A 201 2.32 5.27 -11.38
C PHE A 201 3.05 6.35 -12.19
N SER A 202 2.73 6.42 -13.48
CA SER A 202 3.34 7.39 -14.40
C SER A 202 2.74 8.78 -14.15
N SER A 203 3.58 9.74 -13.76
CA SER A 203 3.14 11.13 -13.67
C SER A 203 2.71 11.65 -15.04
N GLY A 204 1.56 12.33 -15.11
CA GLY A 204 0.97 12.94 -16.29
C GLY A 204 1.74 14.18 -16.74
N GLY A 205 2.98 13.99 -17.15
CA GLY A 205 3.90 15.04 -17.58
C GLY A 205 5.23 14.37 -17.85
N GLY A 206 5.77 14.57 -19.06
CA GLY A 206 6.99 13.91 -19.52
C GLY A 206 8.04 13.88 -18.42
N GLN A 207 8.50 12.67 -18.07
CA GLN A 207 9.42 12.44 -16.95
C GLN A 207 10.66 13.33 -17.11
N LEU A 208 10.71 14.44 -16.39
CA LEU A 208 11.99 15.04 -16.05
C LEU A 208 12.72 13.97 -15.23
N ARG A 209 13.91 13.57 -15.69
CA ARG A 209 14.72 12.59 -14.97
C ARG A 209 14.94 13.13 -13.55
N SER A 210 14.35 12.45 -12.56
CA SER A 210 14.62 12.74 -11.15
C SER A 210 16.13 12.65 -10.93
N ARG A 211 16.68 13.60 -10.16
CA ARG A 211 18.08 13.51 -9.70
C ARG A 211 18.31 12.37 -8.70
N PHE A 212 17.22 11.82 -8.14
CA PHE A 212 17.25 10.72 -7.20
C PHE A 212 17.06 9.40 -7.94
N ASP A 213 18.00 8.46 -7.77
CA ASP A 213 17.78 7.06 -8.15
C ASP A 213 16.96 6.38 -7.06
N THR A 214 15.65 6.28 -7.30
CA THR A 214 14.66 5.73 -6.37
C THR A 214 14.00 4.48 -6.95
N THR A 215 14.59 3.88 -7.99
CA THR A 215 14.07 2.67 -8.64
C THR A 215 13.80 1.55 -7.63
N ALA A 216 14.70 1.41 -6.66
CA ALA A 216 14.63 0.50 -5.52
C ALA A 216 13.55 0.83 -4.49
N PHE A 217 13.03 2.06 -4.44
CA PHE A 217 12.18 2.57 -3.36
C PHE A 217 10.80 3.04 -3.83
N ARG A 218 10.42 2.71 -5.07
CA ARG A 218 9.09 3.09 -5.56
C ARG A 218 7.98 2.38 -4.79
N ALA A 219 6.92 3.12 -4.50
CA ALA A 219 5.78 2.73 -3.69
C ALA A 219 4.48 2.75 -4.51
N GLU A 220 3.54 1.87 -4.15
CA GLU A 220 2.19 1.88 -4.69
C GLU A 220 1.39 3.08 -4.17
N THR A 221 0.33 3.49 -4.87
CA THR A 221 -0.51 4.63 -4.47
C THR A 221 -1.05 4.48 -3.05
N ALA A 222 -1.52 3.27 -2.68
CA ALA A 222 -1.98 2.98 -1.32
C ALA A 222 -0.90 3.19 -0.25
N GLU A 223 0.36 2.87 -0.56
CA GLU A 223 1.48 3.02 0.36
C GLU A 223 1.88 4.49 0.54
N VAL A 224 1.85 5.27 -0.55
CA VAL A 224 2.11 6.72 -0.51
C VAL A 224 1.06 7.43 0.36
N VAL A 225 -0.21 7.13 0.16
CA VAL A 225 -1.30 7.78 0.91
C VAL A 225 -1.32 7.34 2.37
N ALA A 226 -1.05 6.07 2.66
CA ALA A 226 -0.87 5.60 4.03
C ALA A 226 0.29 6.34 4.72
N ALA A 227 1.43 6.49 4.04
CA ALA A 227 2.56 7.27 4.54
C ALA A 227 2.17 8.72 4.86
N LEU A 228 1.48 9.40 3.94
CA LEU A 228 1.00 10.77 4.15
C LEU A 228 0.04 10.88 5.34
N LEU A 229 -0.87 9.91 5.50
CA LEU A 229 -1.76 9.86 6.66
C LEU A 229 -0.96 9.73 7.97
N ALA A 230 0.03 8.83 8.04
CA ALA A 230 0.88 8.69 9.23
C ALA A 230 1.64 9.99 9.55
N LEU A 231 2.16 10.68 8.53
CA LEU A 231 2.86 11.94 8.72
C LEU A 231 1.92 13.04 9.25
N ARG A 232 0.68 13.09 8.77
CA ARG A 232 -0.31 14.04 9.28
C ARG A 232 -0.71 13.76 10.72
N GLU A 233 -0.99 12.50 11.04
CA GLU A 233 -1.37 12.08 12.40
C GLU A 233 -0.23 12.30 13.42
N THR A 234 1.01 12.39 12.94
CA THR A 234 2.19 12.72 13.76
C THR A 234 2.53 14.21 13.78
N GLY A 235 1.64 15.06 13.23
CA GLY A 235 1.70 16.52 13.32
C GLY A 235 2.42 17.22 12.17
N ARG A 236 2.83 16.52 11.11
CA ARG A 236 3.40 17.16 9.92
C ARG A 236 2.30 17.69 9.01
N THR A 237 2.51 18.89 8.49
CA THR A 237 1.58 19.54 7.59
C THR A 237 1.85 19.14 6.13
N ASP A 238 0.81 19.18 5.29
CA ASP A 238 0.93 18.85 3.86
C ASP A 238 1.87 19.81 3.11
N ALA A 239 2.14 21.00 3.65
CA ALA A 239 3.08 21.96 3.08
C ALA A 239 4.56 21.57 3.31
N GLU A 240 4.83 20.77 4.34
CA GLU A 240 6.19 20.32 4.67
C GLU A 240 6.61 19.09 3.86
N VAL A 241 5.65 18.40 3.24
CA VAL A 241 5.87 17.14 2.52
C VAL A 241 5.72 17.37 1.02
N ALA A 242 6.78 17.17 0.25
CA ALA A 242 6.80 17.50 -1.17
C ALA A 242 5.81 16.65 -1.99
N MET A 243 5.54 15.40 -1.59
CA MET A 243 4.64 14.51 -2.32
C MET A 243 3.15 14.78 -2.11
N SER A 244 2.73 15.58 -1.12
CA SER A 244 1.31 15.94 -0.89
C SER A 244 0.81 17.07 -1.79
N ILE A 245 1.70 17.77 -2.51
CA ILE A 245 1.36 18.93 -3.34
C ILE A 245 0.84 18.51 -4.73
N ASP A 246 1.05 17.26 -5.14
CA ASP A 246 0.73 16.81 -6.50
C ASP A 246 -0.78 16.48 -6.67
N PRO A 247 -1.49 17.18 -7.57
CA PRO A 247 -2.92 16.96 -7.78
C PRO A 247 -3.24 15.57 -8.35
N GLN A 248 -2.29 14.91 -9.03
CA GLN A 248 -2.48 13.57 -9.56
C GLN A 248 -2.57 12.53 -8.43
N LEU A 249 -1.87 12.72 -7.30
CA LEU A 249 -1.94 11.76 -6.20
C LEU A 249 -3.36 11.58 -5.69
N LYS A 250 -4.08 12.70 -5.52
CA LYS A 250 -5.45 12.68 -5.00
C LYS A 250 -6.36 11.85 -5.89
N ILE A 251 -6.33 12.09 -7.20
CA ILE A 251 -7.22 11.40 -8.13
C ILE A 251 -6.86 9.93 -8.28
N GLU A 252 -5.57 9.58 -8.38
CA GLU A 252 -5.11 8.20 -8.47
C GLU A 252 -5.48 7.41 -7.20
N ALA A 253 -5.28 8.03 -6.04
CA ALA A 253 -5.64 7.45 -4.74
C ALA A 253 -7.14 7.21 -4.59
N MET A 254 -7.95 8.11 -5.13
CA MET A 254 -9.40 7.99 -5.11
C MET A 254 -9.92 6.98 -6.14
N ILE A 255 -9.18 6.71 -7.23
CA ILE A 255 -9.55 5.69 -8.24
C ILE A 255 -9.15 4.28 -7.81
N ASP A 256 -7.99 4.12 -7.15
CA ASP A 256 -7.48 2.83 -6.70
C ASP A 256 -8.32 2.26 -5.53
N PRO A 257 -8.99 1.10 -5.70
CA PRO A 257 -9.79 0.48 -4.65
C PRO A 257 -9.02 0.18 -3.36
N ARG A 258 -7.71 -0.10 -3.43
CA ARG A 258 -6.90 -0.37 -2.24
C ARG A 258 -6.50 0.90 -1.52
N ALA A 259 -6.27 2.00 -2.25
CA ALA A 259 -5.89 3.27 -1.66
C ALA A 259 -7.11 4.07 -1.15
N ARG A 260 -8.26 3.96 -1.82
CA ARG A 260 -9.42 4.84 -1.61
C ARG A 260 -9.88 4.97 -0.16
N PRO A 261 -10.01 3.90 0.66
CA PRO A 261 -10.45 4.07 2.06
C PRO A 261 -9.51 4.98 2.87
N VAL A 262 -8.19 4.80 2.68
CA VAL A 262 -7.17 5.63 3.33
C VAL A 262 -7.13 7.03 2.74
N ALA A 263 -7.31 7.15 1.41
CA ALA A 263 -7.39 8.43 0.71
C ALA A 263 -8.58 9.27 1.16
N MET A 264 -9.75 8.68 1.33
CA MET A 264 -10.94 9.37 1.84
C MET A 264 -10.66 9.95 3.24
N ARG A 265 -10.08 9.16 4.15
CA ARG A 265 -9.67 9.66 5.48
C ARG A 265 -8.64 10.78 5.36
N TYR A 266 -7.62 10.62 4.52
CA TYR A 266 -6.59 11.63 4.32
C TYR A 266 -7.11 12.91 3.65
N TYR A 267 -8.09 12.85 2.76
CA TYR A 267 -8.65 14.05 2.11
C TYR A 267 -9.90 14.59 2.81
N GLY A 268 -10.30 14.02 3.95
CA GLY A 268 -11.49 14.42 4.69
C GLY A 268 -12.80 14.20 3.92
N LEU A 269 -12.83 13.20 3.03
CA LEU A 269 -14.00 12.83 2.24
C LEU A 269 -14.82 11.76 2.96
N THR A 270 -16.14 11.93 2.96
CA THR A 270 -17.09 10.93 3.47
C THR A 270 -17.85 10.27 2.31
N ALA A 271 -18.67 9.25 2.61
CA ALA A 271 -19.50 8.62 1.58
C ALA A 271 -20.50 9.60 0.96
N GLU A 272 -20.95 10.59 1.73
CA GLU A 272 -21.89 11.64 1.31
C GLU A 272 -21.22 12.66 0.39
N THR A 273 -19.96 13.04 0.66
CA THR A 273 -19.24 14.06 -0.12
C THR A 273 -18.46 13.48 -1.30
N ASP A 274 -18.30 12.16 -1.39
CA ASP A 274 -17.49 11.51 -2.45
C ASP A 274 -18.03 11.81 -3.86
N TRP A 275 -19.36 11.79 -4.03
CA TRP A 275 -19.96 12.12 -5.32
C TRP A 275 -19.70 13.58 -5.72
N GLU A 276 -19.73 14.50 -4.74
CA GLU A 276 -19.44 15.91 -4.97
C GLU A 276 -17.99 16.13 -5.36
N TYR A 277 -17.07 15.38 -4.75
CA TYR A 277 -15.67 15.37 -5.15
C TYR A 277 -15.50 15.01 -6.63
N TRP A 278 -16.09 13.90 -7.11
CA TRP A 278 -15.97 13.50 -8.51
C TRP A 278 -16.56 14.51 -9.49
N LYS A 279 -17.73 15.08 -9.17
CA LYS A 279 -18.34 16.14 -9.98
C LYS A 279 -17.44 17.37 -10.07
N ASN A 280 -16.90 17.81 -8.94
CA ASN A 280 -16.04 18.99 -8.86
C ASN A 280 -14.73 18.77 -9.61
N GLU A 281 -14.09 17.61 -9.43
CA GLU A 281 -12.85 17.27 -10.14
C GLU A 281 -13.05 17.26 -11.66
N LEU A 282 -14.20 16.76 -12.13
CA LEU A 282 -14.52 16.73 -13.54
C LEU A 282 -14.82 18.13 -14.13
N ALA A 283 -15.46 18.99 -13.35
CA ALA A 283 -15.86 20.33 -13.78
C ALA A 283 -14.73 21.36 -13.71
N THR A 284 -13.98 21.36 -12.60
CA THR A 284 -13.01 22.41 -12.24
C THR A 284 -11.65 21.87 -11.83
N GLY A 285 -11.42 20.55 -11.89
CA GLY A 285 -10.11 19.94 -11.60
C GLY A 285 -9.04 20.35 -12.60
N ASP A 286 -7.79 19.97 -12.30
CA ASP A 286 -6.64 20.31 -13.14
C ASP A 286 -6.85 19.77 -14.57
N PRO A 287 -6.71 20.59 -15.63
CA PRO A 287 -6.88 20.14 -17.01
C PRO A 287 -6.06 18.89 -17.39
N ALA A 288 -4.90 18.69 -16.77
CA ALA A 288 -4.02 17.55 -17.00
C ALA A 288 -4.56 16.26 -16.37
N THR A 289 -5.29 16.32 -15.26
CA THR A 289 -5.74 15.13 -14.51
C THR A 289 -7.25 14.93 -14.48
N ARG A 290 -8.07 15.96 -14.74
CA ARG A 290 -9.55 15.90 -14.64
C ARG A 290 -10.20 14.76 -15.42
N HIS A 291 -9.58 14.31 -16.51
CA HIS A 291 -10.09 13.19 -17.30
C HIS A 291 -10.04 11.86 -16.54
N TYR A 292 -9.16 11.73 -15.54
CA TYR A 292 -9.10 10.56 -14.69
C TYR A 292 -10.35 10.40 -13.80
N ALA A 293 -11.05 11.49 -13.48
CA ALA A 293 -12.29 11.44 -12.70
C ALA A 293 -13.35 10.54 -13.35
N LEU A 294 -13.33 10.39 -14.67
CA LEU A 294 -14.21 9.49 -15.41
C LEU A 294 -14.03 8.03 -15.00
N TYR A 295 -12.79 7.57 -14.71
CA TYR A 295 -12.54 6.20 -14.26
C TYR A 295 -13.06 5.99 -12.83
N GLY A 296 -12.91 6.99 -11.95
CA GLY A 296 -13.49 6.98 -10.61
C GLY A 296 -15.02 6.87 -10.64
N ILE A 297 -15.66 7.71 -11.46
CA ILE A 297 -17.11 7.68 -11.67
C ILE A 297 -17.54 6.32 -12.23
N ALA A 298 -16.87 5.79 -13.24
CA ALA A 298 -17.18 4.48 -13.80
C ALA A 298 -17.12 3.34 -12.79
N ARG A 299 -16.10 3.38 -11.92
CA ARG A 299 -15.85 2.32 -10.94
C ARG A 299 -16.83 2.36 -9.76
N TYR A 300 -17.10 3.55 -9.22
CA TYR A 300 -17.87 3.69 -7.98
C TYR A 300 -19.34 4.08 -8.21
N TYR A 301 -19.66 4.66 -9.37
CA TYR A 301 -21.00 5.09 -9.76
C TYR A 301 -21.36 4.55 -11.16
N PRO A 302 -21.34 3.22 -11.37
CA PRO A 302 -21.46 2.62 -12.69
C PRO A 302 -22.75 2.98 -13.41
N ASP A 303 -23.88 3.11 -12.69
CA ASP A 303 -25.17 3.46 -13.30
C ASP A 303 -25.16 4.88 -13.88
N ILE A 304 -24.52 5.82 -13.16
CA ILE A 304 -24.31 7.20 -13.65
C ILE A 304 -23.37 7.17 -14.86
N ALA A 305 -22.30 6.37 -14.79
CA ALA A 305 -21.32 6.28 -15.86
C ALA A 305 -21.91 5.71 -17.16
N LEU A 306 -22.77 4.68 -17.06
CA LEU A 306 -23.45 4.07 -18.21
C LEU A 306 -24.36 5.07 -18.93
N ASP A 307 -24.99 6.02 -18.22
CA ASP A 307 -25.78 7.08 -18.85
C ASP A 307 -24.91 8.23 -19.40
N MET A 308 -23.90 8.65 -18.63
CA MET A 308 -23.14 9.87 -18.91
C MET A 308 -22.01 9.67 -19.94
N LEU A 309 -21.17 8.65 -19.78
CA LEU A 309 -19.96 8.47 -20.59
C LEU A 309 -20.22 8.33 -22.09
N PRO A 310 -21.29 7.66 -22.56
CA PRO A 310 -21.56 7.55 -23.99
C PRO A 310 -21.90 8.90 -24.62
N LYS A 311 -22.51 9.82 -23.87
CA LYS A 311 -22.80 11.19 -24.34
C LYS A 311 -21.47 11.95 -24.48
N TRP A 312 -20.58 11.79 -23.51
CA TRP A 312 -19.27 12.45 -23.49
C TRP A 312 -18.34 11.95 -24.60
N ALA A 313 -18.33 10.64 -24.89
CA ALA A 313 -17.58 10.08 -26.02
C ALA A 313 -17.98 10.71 -27.38
N ARG A 314 -19.25 11.11 -27.52
CA ARG A 314 -19.81 11.72 -28.73
C ARG A 314 -19.65 13.24 -28.79
N GLU A 315 -19.48 13.92 -27.66
CA GLU A 315 -19.43 15.38 -27.58
C GLU A 315 -18.19 15.96 -28.28
N VAL A 316 -18.40 16.51 -29.49
CA VAL A 316 -17.32 16.99 -30.36
C VAL A 316 -16.65 18.25 -29.81
N ARG A 317 -17.31 18.99 -28.92
CA ARG A 317 -16.74 20.20 -28.29
C ARG A 317 -15.72 19.90 -27.18
N THR A 318 -15.62 18.65 -26.73
CA THR A 318 -14.66 18.25 -25.71
C THR A 318 -13.34 17.78 -26.32
N SER A 319 -12.26 17.82 -25.53
CA SER A 319 -10.94 17.38 -25.99
C SER A 319 -10.94 15.90 -26.36
N SER A 320 -10.12 15.53 -27.35
CA SER A 320 -9.97 14.13 -27.77
C SER A 320 -9.54 13.21 -26.63
N ILE A 321 -8.71 13.71 -25.70
CA ILE A 321 -8.30 12.99 -24.49
C ILE A 321 -9.51 12.66 -23.63
N LEU A 322 -10.38 13.64 -23.34
CA LEU A 322 -11.56 13.41 -22.50
C LEU A 322 -12.52 12.39 -23.12
N ARG A 323 -12.72 12.48 -24.45
CA ARG A 323 -13.56 11.53 -25.20
C ARG A 323 -12.96 10.12 -25.19
N LEU A 324 -11.65 10.00 -25.36
CA LEU A 324 -10.94 8.73 -25.29
C LEU A 324 -11.03 8.12 -23.88
N SER A 325 -10.84 8.92 -22.85
CA SER A 325 -10.98 8.49 -21.45
C SER A 325 -12.42 8.09 -21.12
N ALA A 326 -13.43 8.78 -21.65
CA ALA A 326 -14.83 8.37 -21.48
C ALA A 326 -15.11 6.99 -22.09
N ILE A 327 -14.54 6.71 -23.27
CA ILE A 327 -14.64 5.39 -23.90
C ILE A 327 -13.94 4.33 -23.04
N GLN A 328 -12.72 4.59 -22.59
CA GLN A 328 -11.94 3.63 -21.79
C GLN A 328 -12.58 3.37 -20.43
N ALA A 329 -13.07 4.41 -19.77
CA ALA A 329 -13.74 4.33 -18.47
C ALA A 329 -15.01 3.47 -18.51
N LEU A 330 -15.70 3.33 -19.65
CA LEU A 330 -16.83 2.41 -19.75
C LEU A 330 -16.46 0.97 -19.37
N ALA A 331 -15.23 0.51 -19.64
CA ALA A 331 -14.79 -0.82 -19.21
C ALA A 331 -14.61 -0.94 -17.69
N ASP A 332 -14.28 0.16 -17.01
CA ASP A 332 -14.13 0.19 -15.55
C ASP A 332 -15.45 0.04 -14.79
N THR A 333 -16.61 0.17 -15.48
CA THR A 333 -17.91 -0.19 -14.90
C THR A 333 -18.03 -1.68 -14.61
N GLN A 334 -17.27 -2.53 -15.34
CA GLN A 334 -17.34 -3.99 -15.28
C GLN A 334 -18.78 -4.53 -15.49
N ARG A 335 -19.59 -3.84 -16.30
CA ARG A 335 -21.00 -4.15 -16.60
C ARG A 335 -21.15 -4.70 -18.02
N ALA A 336 -22.09 -5.62 -18.23
CA ALA A 336 -22.38 -6.16 -19.57
C ALA A 336 -23.03 -5.10 -20.47
N GLU A 337 -23.78 -4.17 -19.88
CA GLU A 337 -24.40 -3.03 -20.54
C GLU A 337 -23.36 -2.15 -21.25
N ALA A 338 -22.19 -1.94 -20.62
CA ALA A 338 -21.09 -1.18 -21.21
C ALA A 338 -20.55 -1.83 -22.49
N LEU A 339 -20.60 -3.16 -22.61
CA LEU A 339 -20.13 -3.87 -23.81
C LEU A 339 -21.01 -3.53 -25.03
N THR A 340 -22.32 -3.52 -24.85
CA THR A 340 -23.28 -3.14 -25.90
C THR A 340 -23.03 -1.70 -26.35
N ILE A 341 -22.86 -0.79 -25.38
CA ILE A 341 -22.56 0.63 -25.63
C ILE A 341 -21.25 0.79 -26.40
N LEU A 342 -20.17 0.09 -26.02
CA LEU A 342 -18.87 0.19 -26.68
C LEU A 342 -18.91 -0.32 -28.13
N ARG A 343 -19.67 -1.39 -28.39
CA ARG A 343 -19.88 -1.91 -29.75
C ARG A 343 -20.67 -0.90 -30.61
N GLN A 344 -21.68 -0.26 -30.04
CA GLN A 344 -22.41 0.83 -30.70
C GLN A 344 -21.50 2.03 -31.01
N LEU A 345 -20.71 2.49 -30.02
CA LEU A 345 -19.75 3.59 -30.21
C LEU A 345 -18.70 3.26 -31.28
N THR A 346 -18.28 1.99 -31.42
CA THR A 346 -17.37 1.55 -32.47
C THR A 346 -17.96 1.78 -33.87
N ALA A 347 -19.26 1.46 -34.04
CA ALA A 347 -19.96 1.66 -35.31
C ALA A 347 -20.15 3.15 -35.62
N GLU A 348 -20.60 3.93 -34.63
CA GLU A 348 -20.91 5.35 -34.79
C GLU A 348 -19.66 6.23 -34.99
N LEU A 349 -18.59 5.98 -34.24
CA LEU A 349 -17.35 6.76 -34.31
C LEU A 349 -16.45 6.31 -35.47
N GLY A 350 -16.83 5.23 -36.17
CA GLY A 350 -16.10 4.65 -37.29
C GLY A 350 -14.88 3.83 -36.87
N ARG A 351 -14.85 2.55 -37.24
CA ARG A 351 -13.80 1.56 -36.87
C ARG A 351 -12.36 1.97 -37.19
N TYR A 352 -12.17 2.92 -38.11
CA TYR A 352 -10.86 3.39 -38.55
C TYR A 352 -10.42 4.70 -37.90
N THR A 353 -11.26 5.33 -37.08
CA THR A 353 -10.86 6.50 -36.30
C THR A 353 -10.13 6.07 -35.02
N ALA A 354 -9.39 6.99 -34.39
CA ALA A 354 -8.73 6.71 -33.12
C ALA A 354 -9.75 6.34 -32.02
N LEU A 355 -10.88 7.05 -31.97
CA LEU A 355 -11.94 6.79 -30.99
C LEU A 355 -12.68 5.47 -31.26
N GLY A 356 -12.98 5.16 -32.53
CA GLY A 356 -13.61 3.88 -32.88
C GLY A 356 -12.71 2.68 -32.60
N ARG A 357 -11.40 2.79 -32.86
CA ARG A 357 -10.42 1.76 -32.47
C ARG A 357 -10.34 1.59 -30.95
N ALA A 358 -10.35 2.68 -30.21
CA ALA A 358 -10.36 2.63 -28.75
C ALA A 358 -11.62 1.92 -28.25
N ALA A 359 -12.80 2.28 -28.75
CA ALA A 359 -14.06 1.63 -28.37
C ALA A 359 -14.03 0.12 -28.67
N ALA A 360 -13.53 -0.28 -29.84
CA ALA A 360 -13.40 -1.69 -30.22
C ALA A 360 -12.45 -2.45 -29.28
N SER A 361 -11.27 -1.88 -29.00
CA SER A 361 -10.27 -2.48 -28.11
C SER A 361 -10.77 -2.58 -26.66
N THR A 362 -11.42 -1.52 -26.16
CA THR A 362 -12.03 -1.50 -24.84
C THR A 362 -13.17 -2.52 -24.72
N ALA A 363 -14.00 -2.67 -25.77
CA ALA A 363 -15.03 -3.72 -25.82
C ALA A 363 -14.42 -5.12 -25.71
N GLN A 364 -13.37 -5.41 -26.47
CA GLN A 364 -12.67 -6.70 -26.41
C GLN A 364 -12.08 -6.97 -25.03
N HIS A 365 -11.48 -5.96 -24.40
CA HIS A 365 -10.92 -6.08 -23.06
C HIS A 365 -11.99 -6.37 -22.00
N LEU A 366 -13.10 -5.64 -22.04
CA LEU A 366 -14.24 -5.85 -21.14
C LEU A 366 -14.86 -7.23 -21.32
N ASP A 367 -15.06 -7.68 -22.57
CA ASP A 367 -15.62 -9.01 -22.88
C ASP A 367 -14.74 -10.13 -22.29
N ALA A 368 -13.43 -10.05 -22.50
CA ALA A 368 -12.47 -10.99 -21.92
C ALA A 368 -12.50 -10.98 -20.37
N HIS A 369 -12.65 -9.80 -19.76
CA HIS A 369 -12.73 -9.66 -18.31
C HIS A 369 -14.03 -10.28 -17.74
N LEU A 370 -15.17 -10.01 -18.37
CA LEU A 370 -16.47 -10.56 -17.98
C LEU A 370 -16.48 -12.08 -18.11
N ALA A 371 -15.94 -12.63 -19.20
CA ALA A 371 -15.81 -14.08 -19.39
C ALA A 371 -14.96 -14.73 -18.27
N LYS A 372 -13.85 -14.08 -17.88
CA LYS A 372 -12.99 -14.55 -16.77
C LYS A 372 -13.70 -14.50 -15.42
N ALA A 373 -14.51 -13.48 -15.18
CA ALA A 373 -15.29 -13.34 -13.94
C ALA A 373 -16.34 -14.46 -13.81
N VAL A 374 -17.06 -14.76 -14.90
CA VAL A 374 -18.03 -15.86 -14.95
C VAL A 374 -17.35 -17.20 -14.70
N GLY A 375 -16.22 -17.48 -15.38
CA GLY A 375 -15.48 -18.73 -15.18
C GLY A 375 -15.01 -18.96 -13.74
N ARG A 376 -14.57 -17.89 -13.05
CA ARG A 376 -14.20 -17.95 -11.63
C ARG A 376 -15.41 -18.21 -10.72
N GLN A 377 -16.55 -17.59 -11.01
CA GLN A 377 -17.76 -17.81 -10.24
C GLN A 377 -18.24 -19.26 -10.35
N THR A 378 -18.21 -19.84 -11.55
CA THR A 378 -18.54 -21.25 -11.76
C THR A 378 -17.60 -22.17 -10.99
N ALA A 379 -16.29 -21.93 -11.05
CA ALA A 379 -15.30 -22.72 -10.31
C ALA A 379 -15.48 -22.65 -8.77
N ALA A 380 -15.79 -21.46 -8.24
CA ALA A 380 -16.05 -21.29 -6.81
C ALA A 380 -17.32 -22.02 -6.35
N ILE A 381 -18.36 -22.05 -7.19
CA ILE A 381 -19.59 -22.81 -6.90
C ILE A 381 -19.30 -24.32 -6.92
N SER A 382 -18.57 -24.82 -7.92
CA SER A 382 -18.22 -26.26 -8.01
C SER A 382 -17.36 -26.75 -6.84
N LEU A 383 -16.44 -25.93 -6.32
CA LEU A 383 -15.62 -26.26 -5.14
C LEU A 383 -16.43 -26.20 -3.83
N GLY A 384 -17.44 -25.32 -3.75
CA GLY A 384 -18.32 -25.22 -2.58
C GLY A 384 -19.35 -26.34 -2.47
N THR A 385 -19.65 -27.04 -3.57
CA THR A 385 -20.58 -28.18 -3.61
C THR A 385 -19.92 -29.54 -3.41
N ALA A 386 -18.59 -29.61 -3.27
CA ALA A 386 -17.89 -30.84 -2.91
C ALA A 386 -18.12 -31.14 -1.42
N THR A 387 -19.11 -31.98 -1.13
CA THR A 387 -19.46 -32.42 0.23
C THR A 387 -18.26 -33.12 0.88
N PRO A 388 -17.83 -32.72 2.09
CA PRO A 388 -16.82 -33.47 2.85
C PRO A 388 -17.51 -34.70 3.44
N GLY A 389 -17.54 -35.81 2.72
CA GLY A 389 -18.22 -37.02 3.22
C GLY A 389 -18.26 -38.18 2.25
N SER A 390 -17.10 -38.80 2.02
CA SER A 390 -16.99 -40.24 1.74
C SER A 390 -15.51 -40.66 1.83
N LEU A 391 -15.05 -40.84 3.07
CA LEU A 391 -13.99 -41.80 3.42
C LEU A 391 -14.57 -42.74 4.48
#